data_AF-A0A529NT50-F1
#
_entry.id   AF-A0A529NT50-F1
#
_cell.length_a   1.000
_cell.length_b   1.000
_cell.length_c   1.000
_cell.angle_alpha   90.00
_cell.angle_beta   90.00
_cell.angle_gamma   90.00
#
_symmetry.space_group_name_H-M   'P 1'
#
loop_
_entity.id
_entity.type
_entity.pdbx_description
1 polymer ?
#
loop_
_entity_poly.entity_id
_entity_poly.type
_entity_poly.pdbx_seq_one_letter_code
_entity_poly.pdbx_strand_id
1 'polypeptide(L)'
;AQFTANTMATVAEAIGLALPYSCGAPAPYEMRDRFNYASGEKVMELIAKNIRPRDIVTLKSLENAATVVSATGGSTNAALHLPAIAHEAGIKFDLFDVAAIFEKTPYIADLKPGGKYVAKDMFEAGGIPLLMKTLLDHGYLHGDCMTVTGRTLAENMQHVAWNDSQDVVRPANRPITKTGGVVGLKGNLAPEGAIVKVAGMSELKFSGPA
;
A
#
# COMPACT_ATOMS: atom_id res chain seq x y z
N ALA A 1 7.00 -12.20 1.44
CA ALA A 1 5.65 -12.34 2.02
C ALA A 1 5.22 -10.97 2.53
N GLN A 2 3.95 -10.64 2.37
CA GLN A 2 3.32 -9.38 2.72
C GLN A 2 2.86 -9.36 4.19
N PHE A 3 3.80 -9.59 5.10
CA PHE A 3 3.60 -9.37 6.54
C PHE A 3 3.71 -7.87 6.87
N THR A 4 3.56 -7.51 8.15
CA THR A 4 3.48 -6.12 8.60
C THR A 4 4.66 -5.25 8.13
N ALA A 5 5.91 -5.74 8.20
CA ALA A 5 7.07 -4.96 7.76
C ALA A 5 6.99 -4.58 6.28
N ASN A 6 6.78 -5.55 5.39
CA ASN A 6 6.65 -5.28 3.94
C ASN A 6 5.38 -4.47 3.64
N THR A 7 4.28 -4.73 4.35
CA THR A 7 3.04 -3.93 4.21
C THR A 7 3.30 -2.46 4.51
N MET A 8 3.92 -2.15 5.66
CA MET A 8 4.20 -0.77 6.04
C MET A 8 5.29 -0.12 5.19
N ALA A 9 6.22 -0.91 4.64
CA ALA A 9 7.15 -0.45 3.62
C ALA A 9 6.41 -0.02 2.34
N THR A 10 5.42 -0.80 1.87
CA THR A 10 4.58 -0.38 0.74
C THR A 10 3.73 0.86 1.04
N VAL A 11 3.25 1.00 2.28
CA VAL A 11 2.54 2.21 2.74
C VAL A 11 3.44 3.45 2.63
N ALA A 12 4.71 3.35 3.01
CA ALA A 12 5.64 4.49 2.93
C ALA A 12 5.82 5.00 1.49
N GLU A 13 5.97 4.11 0.50
CA GLU A 13 6.00 4.49 -0.92
C GLU A 13 4.64 5.01 -1.41
N ALA A 14 3.53 4.39 -1.00
CA ALA A 14 2.19 4.75 -1.45
C ALA A 14 1.70 6.11 -0.94
N ILE A 15 2.04 6.47 0.30
CA ILE A 15 1.83 7.82 0.85
C ILE A 15 2.72 8.83 0.11
N GLY A 16 3.89 8.40 -0.35
CA GLY A 16 4.90 9.27 -0.95
C GLY A 16 5.96 9.75 0.03
N LEU A 17 6.13 9.09 1.18
CA LEU A 17 7.17 9.40 2.17
C LEU A 17 8.51 8.68 1.89
N ALA A 18 8.51 7.70 0.99
CA ALA A 18 9.71 7.00 0.55
C ALA A 18 9.98 7.25 -0.94
N LEU A 19 11.25 7.18 -1.34
CA LEU A 19 11.63 7.23 -2.74
C LEU A 19 11.04 6.02 -3.48
N PRO A 20 10.57 6.16 -4.73
CA PRO A 20 10.11 5.03 -5.53
C PRO A 20 11.16 3.90 -5.54
N TYR A 21 10.70 2.66 -5.39
CA TYR A 21 11.51 1.42 -5.33
C TYR A 21 12.33 1.21 -4.05
N SER A 22 12.53 2.23 -3.21
CA SER A 22 13.45 2.15 -2.07
C SER A 22 12.99 1.16 -0.99
N CYS A 23 11.69 1.00 -0.80
CA CYS A 23 11.11 0.09 0.20
C CYS A 23 11.01 -1.36 -0.30
N GLY A 24 11.01 -1.57 -1.62
CA GLY A 24 10.99 -2.90 -2.22
C GLY A 24 12.38 -3.57 -2.33
N ALA A 25 13.45 -2.78 -2.30
CA ALA A 25 14.81 -3.27 -2.54
C ALA A 25 15.23 -4.33 -1.50
N PRO A 26 15.63 -5.55 -1.93
CA PRO A 26 16.13 -6.57 -1.01
C PRO A 26 17.30 -6.06 -0.18
N ALA A 27 17.28 -6.40 1.11
CA ALA A 27 18.27 -5.93 2.07
C ALA A 27 19.75 -6.12 1.66
N PRO A 28 20.17 -7.25 1.05
CA PRO A 28 21.56 -7.48 0.69
C PRO A 28 21.98 -6.85 -0.65
N TYR A 29 21.07 -6.17 -1.38
CA TYR A 29 21.40 -5.61 -2.69
C TYR A 29 22.09 -4.27 -2.54
N GLU A 30 23.21 -4.07 -3.24
CA GLU A 30 23.99 -2.82 -3.25
C GLU A 30 23.16 -1.60 -3.69
N MET A 31 22.10 -1.81 -4.47
CA MET A 31 21.20 -0.72 -4.86
C MET A 31 20.51 -0.07 -3.66
N ARG A 32 20.38 -0.79 -2.53
CA ARG A 32 19.85 -0.22 -1.29
C ARG A 32 20.75 0.87 -0.73
N ASP A 33 22.07 0.73 -0.85
CA ASP A 33 23.01 1.77 -0.45
C ASP A 33 22.83 3.03 -1.29
N ARG A 34 22.59 2.88 -2.61
CA ARG A 34 22.28 4.01 -3.48
C ARG A 34 21.00 4.73 -3.06
N PHE A 35 19.96 4.00 -2.66
CA PHE A 35 18.74 4.62 -2.12
C PHE A 35 18.99 5.35 -0.78
N ASN A 36 19.88 4.86 0.07
CA ASN A 36 20.25 5.54 1.31
C ASN A 36 20.92 6.88 1.03
N TYR A 37 21.90 6.92 0.11
CA TYR A 37 22.54 8.16 -0.32
C TYR A 37 21.54 9.12 -0.97
N ALA A 38 20.73 8.63 -1.91
CA ALA A 38 19.71 9.44 -2.58
C ALA A 38 18.67 10.01 -1.60
N SER A 39 18.34 9.27 -0.53
CA SER A 39 17.44 9.76 0.53
C SER A 39 18.07 10.92 1.30
N GLY A 40 19.38 10.87 1.55
CA GLY A 40 20.14 11.96 2.15
C GLY A 40 20.16 13.22 1.28
N GLU A 41 20.38 13.08 -0.03
CA GLU A 41 20.30 14.21 -0.96
C GLU A 41 18.87 14.78 -1.01
N LYS A 42 17.88 13.89 -1.07
CA LYS A 42 16.48 14.30 -1.21
C LYS A 42 15.97 15.05 0.01
N VAL A 43 16.33 14.63 1.23
CA VAL A 43 15.90 15.36 2.44
C VAL A 43 16.45 16.78 2.46
N MET A 44 17.68 17.02 1.95
CA MET A 44 18.24 18.36 1.85
C MET A 44 17.46 19.23 0.85
N GLU A 45 17.03 18.68 -0.28
CA GLU A 45 16.15 19.38 -1.23
C GLU A 45 14.78 19.71 -0.62
N LEU A 46 14.18 18.78 0.13
CA LEU A 46 12.89 18.98 0.79
C LEU A 46 12.97 20.10 1.83
N ILE A 47 14.05 20.15 2.61
CA ILE A 47 14.33 21.24 3.56
C ILE A 47 14.44 22.57 2.81
N ALA A 48 15.24 22.63 1.74
CA ALA A 48 15.42 23.84 0.96
C ALA A 48 14.10 24.36 0.33
N LYS A 49 13.19 23.44 -0.04
CA LYS A 49 11.86 23.75 -0.59
C LYS A 49 10.76 23.90 0.46
N ASN A 50 11.08 23.70 1.75
CA ASN A 50 10.14 23.66 2.86
C ASN A 50 8.94 22.70 2.61
N ILE A 51 9.21 21.54 2.02
CA ILE A 51 8.23 20.46 1.85
C ILE A 51 8.31 19.57 3.09
N ARG A 52 7.22 19.49 3.86
CA ARG A 52 7.16 18.82 5.16
C ARG A 52 6.29 17.55 5.07
N PRO A 53 6.40 16.62 6.04
CA PRO A 53 5.58 15.42 6.04
C PRO A 53 4.07 15.69 5.95
N ARG A 54 3.55 16.74 6.61
CA ARG A 54 2.11 17.12 6.52
C ARG A 54 1.69 17.72 5.19
N ASP A 55 2.64 18.11 4.34
CA ASP A 55 2.35 18.55 2.97
C ASP A 55 2.22 17.33 2.02
N ILE A 56 2.72 16.16 2.44
CA ILE A 56 2.68 14.87 1.70
C ILE A 56 1.56 13.98 2.24
N VAL A 57 1.49 13.82 3.57
CA VAL A 57 0.48 13.03 4.28
C VAL A 57 -0.84 13.80 4.28
N THR A 58 -1.70 13.44 3.34
CA THR A 58 -3.05 13.96 3.15
C THR A 58 -4.06 12.83 3.23
N LEU A 59 -5.36 13.16 3.30
CA LEU A 59 -6.42 12.15 3.21
C LEU A 59 -6.26 11.28 1.95
N LYS A 60 -6.05 11.92 0.78
CA LYS A 60 -5.85 11.21 -0.48
C LYS A 60 -4.62 10.29 -0.49
N SER A 61 -3.51 10.69 0.13
CA SER A 61 -2.33 9.81 0.21
C SER A 61 -2.54 8.63 1.16
N LEU A 62 -3.33 8.81 2.22
CA LEU A 62 -3.74 7.72 3.11
C LEU A 62 -4.70 6.77 2.41
N GLU A 63 -5.62 7.29 1.59
CA GLU A 63 -6.50 6.49 0.73
C GLU A 63 -5.68 5.67 -0.27
N ASN A 64 -4.67 6.27 -0.92
CA ASN A 64 -3.73 5.55 -1.78
C ASN A 64 -3.04 4.41 -1.04
N ALA A 65 -2.57 4.66 0.18
CA ALA A 65 -1.89 3.66 0.99
C ALA A 65 -2.82 2.50 1.37
N ALA A 66 -4.06 2.78 1.79
CA ALA A 66 -5.06 1.75 2.05
C ALA A 66 -5.37 0.92 0.79
N THR A 67 -5.51 1.57 -0.37
CA THR A 67 -5.65 0.87 -1.67
C THR A 67 -4.48 -0.08 -1.92
N VAL A 68 -3.23 0.38 -1.77
CA VAL A 68 -2.05 -0.46 -1.99
C VAL A 68 -1.98 -1.64 -0.99
N VAL A 69 -2.34 -1.42 0.27
CA VAL A 69 -2.42 -2.50 1.27
C VAL A 69 -3.43 -3.56 0.84
N SER A 70 -4.64 -3.15 0.43
CA SER A 70 -5.68 -4.09 -0.03
C SER A 70 -5.24 -4.84 -1.29
N ALA A 71 -4.69 -4.12 -2.25
CA ALA A 71 -4.24 -4.65 -3.54
C ALA A 71 -3.11 -5.69 -3.42
N THR A 72 -2.33 -5.61 -2.33
CA THR A 72 -1.26 -6.57 -2.03
C THR A 72 -1.64 -7.64 -1.02
N GLY A 73 -2.88 -7.66 -0.53
CA GLY A 73 -3.30 -8.60 0.51
C GLY A 73 -2.52 -8.41 1.80
N GLY A 74 -2.20 -7.16 2.14
CA GLY A 74 -1.35 -6.76 3.25
C GLY A 74 -1.84 -7.19 4.63
N SER A 75 -1.01 -6.87 5.62
CA SER A 75 -1.30 -7.16 7.03
C SER A 75 -2.48 -6.36 7.55
N THR A 76 -3.35 -7.00 8.34
CA THR A 76 -4.44 -6.32 9.07
C THR A 76 -3.92 -5.24 10.03
N ASN A 77 -2.66 -5.33 10.47
CA ASN A 77 -2.01 -4.30 11.29
C ASN A 77 -1.95 -2.93 10.59
N ALA A 78 -2.01 -2.88 9.26
CA ALA A 78 -2.10 -1.60 8.54
C ALA A 78 -3.35 -0.81 8.92
N ALA A 79 -4.42 -1.48 9.31
CA ALA A 79 -5.65 -0.83 9.77
C ALA A 79 -5.53 -0.22 11.17
N LEU A 80 -4.44 -0.48 11.89
CA LEU A 80 -4.05 0.23 13.11
C LEU A 80 -3.07 1.36 12.78
N HIS A 81 -2.07 1.08 11.95
CA HIS A 81 -1.01 2.02 11.64
C HIS A 81 -1.47 3.21 10.77
N LEU A 82 -2.37 2.99 9.80
CA LEU A 82 -2.87 4.08 8.94
C LEU A 82 -3.68 5.12 9.75
N PRO A 83 -4.65 4.74 10.61
CA PRO A 83 -5.31 5.70 11.50
C PRO A 83 -4.35 6.39 12.47
N ALA A 84 -3.32 5.70 12.96
CA ALA A 84 -2.32 6.31 13.83
C ALA A 84 -1.50 7.40 13.11
N ILE A 85 -1.07 7.14 11.87
CA ILE A 85 -0.38 8.12 11.02
C ILE A 85 -1.32 9.32 10.73
N ALA A 86 -2.58 9.05 10.43
CA ALA A 86 -3.57 10.09 10.17
C ALA A 86 -3.78 10.98 11.39
N HIS A 87 -3.90 10.38 12.57
CA HIS A 87 -4.06 11.10 13.84
C HIS A 87 -2.89 12.05 14.10
N GLU A 88 -1.64 11.60 13.91
CA GLU A 88 -0.44 12.43 14.05
C GLU A 88 -0.40 13.60 13.04
N ALA A 89 -0.95 13.38 11.84
CA ALA A 89 -1.11 14.41 10.82
C ALA A 89 -2.30 15.36 11.10
N GLY A 90 -3.13 15.09 12.12
CA GLY A 90 -4.36 15.85 12.41
C GLY A 90 -5.51 15.55 11.43
N ILE A 91 -5.49 14.39 10.78
CA ILE A 91 -6.47 13.96 9.78
C ILE A 91 -7.42 12.94 10.39
N LYS A 92 -8.73 13.15 10.20
CA LYS A 92 -9.75 12.16 10.55
C LYS A 92 -9.76 11.05 9.48
N PHE A 93 -9.24 9.89 9.84
CA PHE A 93 -9.22 8.69 9.01
C PHE A 93 -9.15 7.48 9.94
N ASP A 94 -10.23 6.71 10.03
CA ASP A 94 -10.39 5.64 11.01
C ASP A 94 -10.39 4.23 10.39
N LEU A 95 -10.60 3.23 11.25
CA LEU A 95 -10.66 1.82 10.85
C LEU A 95 -11.73 1.55 9.79
N PHE A 96 -12.89 2.22 9.87
CA PHE A 96 -13.99 2.01 8.94
C PHE A 96 -13.70 2.65 7.58
N ASP A 97 -12.98 3.78 7.55
CA ASP A 97 -12.48 4.36 6.30
C ASP A 97 -11.53 3.39 5.59
N VAL A 98 -10.60 2.79 6.33
CA VAL A 98 -9.69 1.75 5.80
C VAL A 98 -10.47 0.54 5.29
N ALA A 99 -11.44 0.03 6.06
CA ALA A 99 -12.24 -1.13 5.68
C ALA A 99 -13.07 -0.87 4.41
N ALA A 100 -13.66 0.32 4.26
CA ALA A 100 -14.42 0.70 3.07
C ALA A 100 -13.53 0.74 1.81
N ILE A 101 -12.26 1.15 1.95
CA ILE A 101 -11.29 1.11 0.86
C ILE A 101 -10.90 -0.33 0.51
N PHE A 102 -10.73 -1.19 1.52
CA PHE A 102 -10.40 -2.59 1.29
C PHE A 102 -11.50 -3.32 0.52
N GLU A 103 -12.77 -3.02 0.81
CA GLU A 103 -13.94 -3.60 0.14
C GLU A 103 -14.02 -3.23 -1.35
N LYS A 104 -13.63 -2.00 -1.73
CA LYS A 104 -13.70 -1.55 -3.14
C LYS A 104 -12.44 -1.85 -3.97
N THR A 105 -11.36 -2.33 -3.34
CA THR A 105 -10.05 -2.46 -3.99
C THR A 105 -9.76 -3.90 -4.43
N PRO A 106 -9.41 -4.13 -5.71
CA PRO A 106 -9.09 -5.46 -6.22
C PRO A 106 -7.77 -5.99 -5.66
N TYR A 107 -7.73 -7.29 -5.35
CA TYR A 107 -6.50 -7.97 -4.95
C TYR A 107 -5.71 -8.41 -6.20
N ILE A 108 -4.53 -7.83 -6.41
CA ILE A 108 -3.78 -7.99 -7.67
C ILE A 108 -2.35 -8.48 -7.51
N ALA A 109 -1.75 -8.43 -6.32
CA ALA A 109 -0.40 -8.96 -6.09
C ALA A 109 -0.45 -10.35 -5.44
N ASP A 110 0.09 -11.36 -6.10
CA ASP A 110 0.04 -12.77 -5.67
C ASP A 110 1.12 -13.09 -4.62
N LEU A 111 1.03 -12.45 -3.45
CA LEU A 111 2.06 -12.51 -2.39
C LEU A 111 1.65 -13.40 -1.21
N LYS A 112 2.59 -14.19 -0.71
CA LYS A 112 2.45 -14.92 0.57
C LYS A 112 2.06 -13.94 1.69
N PRO A 113 1.22 -14.33 2.67
CA PRO A 113 0.80 -15.70 2.96
C PRO A 113 -0.36 -16.22 2.12
N GLY A 114 -1.15 -15.36 1.46
CA GLY A 114 -2.31 -15.79 0.67
C GLY A 114 -1.97 -16.25 -0.75
N GLY A 115 -0.82 -15.80 -1.27
CA GLY A 115 -0.37 -16.05 -2.63
C GLY A 115 0.92 -16.86 -2.75
N LYS A 116 1.48 -16.88 -3.96
CA LYS A 116 2.65 -17.68 -4.36
C LYS A 116 4.00 -17.02 -4.03
N TYR A 117 4.10 -15.71 -4.23
CA TYR A 117 5.39 -14.99 -4.32
C TYR A 117 5.82 -14.31 -3.01
N VAL A 118 7.09 -13.91 -2.95
CA VAL A 118 7.68 -13.14 -1.85
C VAL A 118 8.07 -11.72 -2.28
N ALA A 119 8.56 -10.91 -1.32
CA ALA A 119 8.84 -9.50 -1.57
C ALA A 119 9.98 -9.29 -2.59
N LYS A 120 10.95 -10.21 -2.64
CA LYS A 120 12.00 -10.23 -3.66
C LYS A 120 11.40 -10.34 -5.07
N ASP A 121 10.48 -11.29 -5.27
CA ASP A 121 9.85 -11.49 -6.58
C ASP A 121 9.05 -10.25 -6.99
N MET A 122 8.33 -9.63 -6.04
CA MET A 122 7.64 -8.35 -6.27
C MET A 122 8.59 -7.25 -6.73
N PHE A 123 9.76 -7.16 -6.11
CA PHE A 123 10.78 -6.20 -6.50
C PHE A 123 11.30 -6.45 -7.92
N GLU A 124 11.67 -7.71 -8.22
CA GLU A 124 12.20 -8.11 -9.53
C GLU A 124 11.15 -8.01 -10.65
N ALA A 125 9.86 -8.16 -10.32
CA ALA A 125 8.76 -8.00 -11.27
C ALA A 125 8.62 -6.55 -11.78
N GLY A 126 9.09 -5.55 -11.03
CA GLY A 126 8.88 -4.13 -11.29
C GLY A 126 8.56 -3.31 -10.04
N GLY A 127 8.58 -3.94 -8.86
CA GLY A 127 8.47 -3.29 -7.57
C GLY A 127 7.09 -2.73 -7.26
N ILE A 128 7.03 -2.05 -6.12
CA ILE A 128 5.83 -1.33 -5.67
C ILE A 128 5.37 -0.31 -6.73
N PRO A 129 6.26 0.40 -7.47
CA PRO A 129 5.83 1.29 -8.54
C PRO A 129 5.04 0.61 -9.66
N LEU A 130 5.37 -0.62 -10.08
CA LEU A 130 4.58 -1.35 -11.09
C LEU A 130 3.13 -1.56 -10.63
N LEU A 131 2.95 -1.97 -9.38
CA LEU A 131 1.64 -2.13 -8.76
C LEU A 131 0.90 -0.79 -8.69
N MET A 132 1.55 0.26 -8.18
CA MET A 132 0.96 1.58 -8.05
C MET A 132 0.55 2.16 -9.41
N LYS A 133 1.40 2.02 -10.44
CA LYS A 133 1.09 2.42 -11.81
C LYS A 133 -0.14 1.66 -12.33
N THR A 134 -0.20 0.36 -12.10
CA THR A 134 -1.36 -0.47 -12.50
C THR A 134 -2.66 0.02 -11.85
N LEU A 135 -2.64 0.31 -10.56
CA LEU A 135 -3.80 0.83 -9.82
C LEU A 135 -4.18 2.25 -10.28
N LEU A 136 -3.18 3.12 -10.49
CA LEU A 136 -3.37 4.48 -10.98
C LEU A 136 -4.04 4.50 -12.36
N ASP A 137 -3.58 3.67 -13.30
CA ASP A 137 -4.11 3.60 -14.67
C ASP A 137 -5.56 3.09 -14.71
N HIS A 138 -5.99 2.37 -13.67
CA HIS A 138 -7.36 1.89 -13.52
C HIS A 138 -8.21 2.79 -12.59
N GLY A 139 -7.70 3.95 -12.18
CA GLY A 139 -8.44 4.95 -11.41
C GLY A 139 -8.58 4.66 -9.91
N TYR A 140 -7.76 3.76 -9.35
CA TYR A 140 -7.79 3.41 -7.92
C TYR A 140 -6.92 4.32 -7.04
N LEU A 141 -6.01 5.09 -7.63
CA LEU A 141 -5.11 5.99 -6.90
C LEU A 141 -5.30 7.45 -7.30
N HIS A 142 -5.13 8.33 -6.32
CA HIS A 142 -5.01 9.77 -6.46
C HIS A 142 -3.60 10.12 -6.95
N GLY A 143 -3.50 10.46 -8.23
CA GLY A 143 -2.24 10.78 -8.90
C GLY A 143 -1.65 12.14 -8.53
N ASP A 144 -2.46 13.07 -8.02
CA ASP A 144 -2.10 14.45 -7.68
C ASP A 144 -1.37 14.60 -6.33
N CYS A 145 -1.26 13.53 -5.55
CA CYS A 145 -0.56 13.54 -4.25
C CYS A 145 0.93 13.86 -4.42
N MET A 146 1.41 14.89 -3.70
CA MET A 146 2.84 15.23 -3.59
C MET A 146 3.63 14.09 -2.95
N THR A 147 4.89 13.90 -3.33
CA THR A 147 5.79 12.91 -2.71
C THR A 147 7.13 13.53 -2.31
N VAL A 148 7.97 12.79 -1.59
CA VAL A 148 9.34 13.19 -1.22
C VAL A 148 10.23 13.49 -2.41
N THR A 149 9.87 13.08 -3.63
CA THR A 149 10.62 13.46 -4.84
C THR A 149 10.43 14.92 -5.23
N GLY A 150 9.45 15.62 -4.63
CA GLY A 150 8.99 16.95 -5.07
C GLY A 150 8.09 16.91 -6.31
N ARG A 151 7.71 15.71 -6.76
CA ARG A 151 6.77 15.45 -7.86
C ARG A 151 5.54 14.73 -7.33
N THR A 152 4.45 14.84 -8.05
CA THR A 152 3.22 14.09 -7.82
C THR A 152 3.43 12.58 -7.99
N LEU A 153 2.55 11.78 -7.43
CA LEU A 153 2.55 10.33 -7.60
C LEU A 153 2.45 9.97 -9.09
N ALA A 154 1.57 10.62 -9.85
CA ALA A 154 1.40 10.35 -11.27
C ALA A 154 2.68 10.63 -12.07
N GLU A 155 3.36 11.75 -11.81
CA GLU A 155 4.64 12.09 -12.46
C GLU A 155 5.72 11.04 -12.19
N ASN A 156 5.81 10.53 -10.95
CA ASN A 156 6.75 9.46 -10.63
C ASN A 156 6.45 8.15 -11.35
N MET A 157 5.19 7.92 -11.71
CA MET A 157 4.74 6.68 -12.37
C MET A 157 4.76 6.76 -13.90
N GLN A 158 5.10 7.91 -14.51
CA GLN A 158 5.08 8.09 -15.98
C GLN A 158 5.99 7.11 -16.73
N HIS A 159 7.16 6.79 -16.16
CA HIS A 159 8.16 5.93 -16.78
C HIS A 159 8.13 4.49 -16.28
N VAL A 160 7.16 4.15 -15.42
CA VAL A 160 6.99 2.77 -14.97
C VAL A 160 6.29 1.99 -16.07
N ALA A 161 7.04 1.10 -16.72
CA ALA A 161 6.54 0.23 -17.77
C ALA A 161 6.02 -1.09 -17.19
N TRP A 162 4.98 -1.64 -17.82
CA TRP A 162 4.55 -3.00 -17.56
C TRP A 162 5.61 -4.00 -18.02
N ASN A 163 5.82 -5.05 -17.22
CA ASN A 163 6.68 -6.17 -17.58
C ASN A 163 5.79 -7.37 -17.95
N ASP A 164 5.80 -7.80 -19.21
CA ASP A 164 4.98 -8.94 -19.65
C ASP A 164 5.54 -10.31 -19.20
N SER A 165 6.78 -10.35 -18.73
CA SER A 165 7.43 -11.59 -18.30
C SER A 165 7.18 -11.92 -16.83
N GLN A 166 6.61 -11.00 -16.04
CA GLN A 166 6.27 -11.23 -14.65
C GLN A 166 4.81 -11.71 -14.50
N ASP A 167 4.55 -12.51 -13.47
CA ASP A 167 3.22 -12.99 -13.09
C ASP A 167 2.89 -12.74 -11.60
N VAL A 168 3.65 -11.84 -10.95
CA VAL A 168 3.49 -11.44 -9.54
C VAL A 168 2.35 -10.45 -9.36
N VAL A 169 2.20 -9.50 -10.28
CA VAL A 169 1.14 -8.48 -10.30
C VAL A 169 0.22 -8.77 -11.48
N ARG A 170 -1.10 -8.81 -11.22
CA ARG A 170 -2.13 -8.92 -12.24
C ARG A 170 -2.68 -7.53 -12.63
N PRO A 171 -3.17 -7.37 -13.87
CA PRO A 171 -3.95 -6.19 -14.23
C PRO A 171 -5.17 -6.02 -13.32
N ALA A 172 -5.53 -4.78 -12.96
CA ALA A 172 -6.63 -4.52 -12.04
C ALA A 172 -8.02 -4.88 -12.61
N ASN A 173 -8.16 -4.96 -13.93
CA ASN A 173 -9.35 -5.50 -14.60
C ASN A 173 -9.42 -7.05 -14.61
N ARG A 174 -8.34 -7.74 -14.24
CA ARG A 174 -8.28 -9.21 -14.11
C ARG A 174 -7.61 -9.62 -12.79
N PRO A 175 -8.21 -9.24 -11.64
CA PRO A 175 -7.60 -9.44 -10.33
C PRO A 175 -7.66 -10.91 -9.89
N ILE A 176 -6.94 -11.24 -8.82
CA ILE A 176 -7.01 -12.54 -8.15
C ILE A 176 -8.40 -12.71 -7.51
N THR A 177 -8.82 -11.69 -6.74
CA THR A 177 -10.17 -11.56 -6.18
C THR A 177 -10.65 -10.12 -6.33
N LYS A 178 -11.97 -9.93 -6.38
CA LYS A 178 -12.58 -8.59 -6.52
C LYS A 178 -12.28 -7.64 -5.36
N THR A 179 -11.98 -8.19 -4.18
CA THR A 179 -11.65 -7.44 -2.96
C THR A 179 -10.37 -8.00 -2.32
N GLY A 180 -9.67 -7.19 -1.51
CA GLY A 180 -8.43 -7.54 -0.80
C GLY A 180 -8.56 -8.61 0.29
N GLY A 181 -9.79 -9.07 0.57
CA GLY A 181 -10.05 -10.12 1.56
C GLY A 181 -9.77 -9.70 3.00
N VAL A 182 -9.88 -8.42 3.31
CA VAL A 182 -9.90 -7.90 4.69
C VAL A 182 -11.16 -7.05 4.86
N VAL A 183 -11.90 -7.29 5.94
CA VAL A 183 -13.21 -6.68 6.20
C VAL A 183 -13.26 -6.09 7.60
N GLY A 184 -13.97 -4.96 7.72
CA GLY A 184 -14.38 -4.42 9.02
C GLY A 184 -15.66 -5.10 9.50
N LEU A 185 -15.71 -5.49 10.77
CA LEU A 185 -16.89 -6.03 11.43
C LEU A 185 -17.40 -5.04 12.47
N LYS A 186 -18.72 -4.97 12.63
CA LYS A 186 -19.38 -4.19 13.68
C LYS A 186 -20.57 -4.96 14.22
N GLY A 187 -20.77 -4.91 15.53
CA GLY A 187 -21.87 -5.60 16.19
C GLY A 187 -21.86 -5.34 17.69
N ASN A 188 -22.76 -6.00 18.42
CA ASN A 188 -22.87 -5.89 19.88
C ASN A 188 -21.58 -6.31 20.61
N LEU A 189 -20.81 -7.28 20.09
CA LEU A 189 -19.51 -7.69 20.64
C LEU A 189 -18.34 -6.78 20.21
N ALA A 190 -18.49 -6.03 19.12
CA ALA A 190 -17.46 -5.14 18.59
C ALA A 190 -18.09 -3.78 18.23
N PRO A 191 -18.57 -3.00 19.21
CA PRO A 191 -19.29 -1.76 18.96
C PRO A 191 -18.40 -0.68 18.32
N GLU A 192 -17.10 -0.69 18.65
CA GLU A 192 -16.08 0.20 18.09
C GLU A 192 -15.42 -0.36 16.82
N GLY A 193 -15.82 -1.57 16.42
CA GLY A 193 -15.31 -2.25 15.23
C GLY A 193 -14.28 -3.33 15.53
N ALA A 194 -14.11 -4.23 14.58
CA ALA A 194 -13.06 -5.23 14.52
C ALA A 194 -12.60 -5.40 13.06
N ILE A 195 -11.43 -5.99 12.86
CA ILE A 195 -10.92 -6.30 11.52
C ILE A 195 -10.65 -7.79 11.39
N VAL A 196 -11.06 -8.37 10.26
CA VAL A 196 -10.86 -9.80 9.99
C VAL A 196 -10.33 -9.98 8.58
N LYS A 197 -9.35 -10.87 8.44
CA LYS A 197 -8.89 -11.34 7.13
C LYS A 197 -9.74 -12.53 6.70
N VAL A 198 -10.51 -12.35 5.64
CA VAL A 198 -11.38 -13.36 5.03
C VAL A 198 -10.83 -13.94 3.73
N ALA A 199 -9.65 -13.46 3.29
CA ALA A 199 -8.94 -14.02 2.15
C ALA A 199 -8.72 -15.53 2.32
N GLY A 200 -9.23 -16.32 1.37
CA GLY A 200 -9.11 -17.78 1.38
C GLY A 200 -10.18 -18.51 2.21
N MET A 201 -11.14 -17.82 2.84
CA MET A 201 -12.26 -18.45 3.53
C MET A 201 -13.37 -18.80 2.53
N SER A 202 -13.87 -20.04 2.57
CA SER A 202 -15.03 -20.49 1.78
C SER A 202 -16.37 -20.10 2.42
N GLU A 203 -16.41 -20.06 3.75
CA GLU A 203 -17.59 -19.73 4.55
C GLU A 203 -17.39 -18.38 5.25
N LEU A 204 -18.28 -17.42 4.99
CA LEU A 204 -18.23 -16.07 5.56
C LEU A 204 -19.28 -15.84 6.68
N LYS A 205 -19.99 -16.90 7.06
CA LYS A 205 -20.99 -16.87 8.13
C LYS A 205 -20.73 -18.01 9.09
N PHE A 206 -20.79 -17.71 10.38
CA PHE A 206 -20.62 -18.69 11.44
C PHE A 206 -21.58 -18.38 12.59
N SER A 207 -22.14 -19.42 13.22
CA SER A 207 -22.96 -19.33 14.42
C SER A 207 -22.68 -20.55 15.30
N GLY A 208 -22.35 -20.31 16.57
CA GLY A 208 -22.04 -21.34 17.55
C GLY A 208 -22.04 -20.77 18.97
N PRO A 209 -22.05 -21.63 20.01
CA PRO A 209 -21.87 -21.18 21.40
C PRO A 209 -20.48 -20.54 21.58
N ALA A 210 -20.37 -19.60 22.54
CA ALA A 210 -19.11 -18.98 22.93
C ALA A 210 -18.15 -19.97 23.60
#